data_AF-A0A1M6SI31-F1
#
_entry.id   AF-A0A1M6SI31-F1
#
_cell.length_a   1.000
_cell.length_b   1.000
_cell.length_c   1.000
_cell.angle_alpha   90.00
_cell.angle_beta   90.00
_cell.angle_gamma   90.00
#
_symmetry.space_group_name_H-M   'P 1'
#
loop_
_entity.id
_entity.type
_entity.pdbx_description
1 polymer ?
#
loop_
_entity_poly.entity_id
_entity_poly.type
_entity_poly.pdbx_seq_one_letter_code
_entity_poly.pdbx_strand_id
1 'polypeptide(L)'
;MGKPAAPGKGGGRRQLLAAVPALVFMAAVAAPRRAAAVDPDGAVRRIGDLVVYLAVIPAALVRGHPPEHTGRGLHGGPPAGRYVHHLLVALFDARTGARVVNAQVAAVVHGLRHTPEERIGLEPMAVGGAEAYGGFATLPARDYYRIEVEVLRPGGGPTLRAVFPHRHFQP
;
A
#
# COMPACT_ATOMS: atom_id res chain seq x y z
N MET A 1 -94.04 24.88 -2.64
CA MET A 1 -93.75 24.88 -4.10
C MET A 1 -92.24 24.87 -4.28
N GLY A 2 -91.57 24.02 -5.07
CA GLY A 2 -92.03 22.98 -5.98
C GLY A 2 -90.86 22.10 -6.44
N LYS A 3 -91.14 20.79 -6.47
CA LYS A 3 -90.70 19.66 -7.33
C LYS A 3 -89.22 19.47 -7.76
N PRO A 4 -88.68 18.23 -7.68
CA PRO A 4 -87.31 17.85 -8.07
C PRO A 4 -87.19 17.40 -9.52
N ALA A 5 -85.96 17.39 -10.08
CA ALA A 5 -85.56 16.54 -11.21
C ALA A 5 -84.02 16.45 -11.35
N ALA A 6 -83.51 15.23 -11.51
CA ALA A 6 -82.20 14.90 -12.09
C ALA A 6 -82.42 14.37 -13.55
N PRO A 7 -81.41 13.82 -14.26
CA PRO A 7 -80.08 14.33 -14.63
C PRO A 7 -79.89 14.40 -16.18
N GLY A 8 -78.96 15.24 -16.66
CA GLY A 8 -78.61 15.36 -18.09
C GLY A 8 -77.19 14.87 -18.38
N LYS A 9 -77.09 13.76 -19.10
CA LYS A 9 -75.88 13.05 -19.54
C LYS A 9 -75.36 13.70 -20.84
N GLY A 10 -74.05 13.93 -20.99
CA GLY A 10 -73.46 14.03 -22.32
C GLY A 10 -72.20 14.87 -22.48
N GLY A 11 -71.07 14.17 -22.65
CA GLY A 11 -70.17 14.47 -23.77
C GLY A 11 -68.96 15.35 -23.48
N GLY A 12 -67.80 14.83 -23.86
CA GLY A 12 -66.74 15.68 -24.41
C GLY A 12 -65.49 15.84 -23.55
N ARG A 13 -64.62 14.83 -23.64
CA ARG A 13 -63.14 14.92 -23.65
C ARG A 13 -62.64 16.37 -23.78
N ARG A 14 -61.74 16.86 -22.93
CA ARG A 14 -60.29 16.58 -23.00
C ARG A 14 -59.64 17.04 -21.69
N GLN A 15 -59.07 16.12 -20.93
CA GLN A 15 -58.10 16.46 -19.89
C GLN A 15 -56.81 16.88 -20.60
N LEU A 16 -56.46 18.16 -20.51
CA LEU A 16 -55.10 18.62 -20.78
C LEU A 16 -54.27 18.26 -19.54
N LEU A 17 -53.67 17.06 -19.55
CA LEU A 17 -52.57 16.77 -18.65
C LEU A 17 -51.44 17.75 -18.99
N ALA A 18 -51.18 18.68 -18.08
CA ALA A 18 -49.90 19.40 -18.08
C ALA A 18 -48.80 18.35 -17.78
N ALA A 19 -48.08 17.95 -18.81
CA ALA A 19 -46.90 17.11 -18.68
C ALA A 19 -45.82 17.92 -17.98
N VAL A 20 -45.60 17.66 -16.68
CA VAL A 20 -44.39 18.06 -15.98
C VAL A 20 -43.26 17.22 -16.55
N PRO A 21 -42.19 17.79 -17.12
CA PRO A 21 -41.04 16.99 -17.50
C PRO A 21 -40.36 16.58 -16.19
N ALA A 22 -40.55 15.32 -15.78
CA ALA A 22 -39.76 14.72 -14.73
C ALA A 22 -38.32 14.65 -15.24
N LEU A 23 -37.52 15.64 -14.84
CA LEU A 23 -36.09 15.70 -15.04
C LEU A 23 -35.49 14.48 -14.30
N VAL A 24 -35.21 13.41 -15.03
CA VAL A 24 -34.50 12.24 -14.50
C VAL A 24 -33.06 12.69 -14.22
N PHE A 25 -32.80 13.17 -13.00
CA PHE A 25 -31.46 13.30 -12.47
C PHE A 25 -30.93 11.88 -12.25
N MET A 26 -30.28 11.32 -13.28
CA MET A 26 -29.50 10.11 -13.14
C MET A 26 -28.27 10.47 -12.27
N ALA A 27 -28.42 10.34 -10.96
CA ALA A 27 -27.31 10.44 -10.03
C ALA A 27 -26.38 9.25 -10.30
N ALA A 28 -25.35 9.48 -11.11
CA ALA A 28 -24.23 8.55 -11.22
C ALA A 28 -23.59 8.44 -9.83
N VAL A 29 -23.94 7.39 -9.09
CA VAL A 29 -23.19 6.99 -7.90
C VAL A 29 -21.80 6.62 -8.40
N ALA A 30 -20.89 7.58 -8.34
CA ALA A 30 -19.47 7.32 -8.48
C ALA A 30 -19.07 6.46 -7.28
N ALA A 31 -19.14 5.13 -7.44
CA ALA A 31 -18.47 4.23 -6.52
C ALA A 31 -17.02 4.70 -6.38
N PRO A 32 -16.45 4.75 -5.16
CA PRO A 32 -15.06 5.09 -5.01
C PRO A 32 -14.28 4.05 -5.79
N ARG A 33 -13.74 4.43 -6.96
CA ARG A 33 -12.69 3.66 -7.59
C ARG A 33 -11.55 3.73 -6.60
N ARG A 34 -11.35 2.65 -5.82
CA ARG A 34 -10.05 2.43 -5.20
C ARG A 34 -9.10 2.33 -6.38
N ALA A 35 -8.45 3.44 -6.69
CA ALA A 35 -7.25 3.41 -7.48
C ALA A 35 -6.26 2.58 -6.65
N ALA A 36 -6.24 1.28 -6.89
CA ALA A 36 -5.03 0.53 -6.64
C ALA A 36 -4.00 1.20 -7.55
N ALA A 37 -3.14 2.02 -6.99
CA ALA A 37 -1.89 2.36 -7.63
C ALA A 37 -1.15 1.03 -7.77
N VAL A 38 -1.38 0.33 -8.88
CA VAL A 38 -0.53 -0.75 -9.33
C VAL A 38 0.71 -0.06 -9.85
N ASP A 39 1.67 0.13 -8.96
CA ASP A 39 3.03 0.49 -9.33
C ASP A 39 3.60 -0.71 -10.11
N PRO A 40 3.98 -0.54 -11.40
CA PRO A 40 4.43 -1.62 -12.26
C PRO A 40 5.77 -2.23 -11.82
N ASP A 41 6.56 -1.52 -11.01
CA ASP A 41 7.78 -2.02 -10.35
C ASP A 41 7.53 -2.34 -8.85
N GLY A 42 6.54 -1.68 -8.24
CA GLY A 42 5.72 -2.12 -7.13
C GLY A 42 6.43 -2.33 -5.78
N ALA A 43 6.32 -1.34 -4.89
CA ALA A 43 6.65 -1.45 -3.46
C ALA A 43 5.86 -2.54 -2.69
N VAL A 44 4.94 -3.28 -3.33
CA VAL A 44 4.07 -4.29 -2.69
C VAL A 44 4.15 -5.61 -3.43
N ARG A 45 4.25 -6.72 -2.68
CA ARG A 45 4.20 -8.09 -3.20
C ARG A 45 3.33 -8.98 -2.33
N ARG A 46 2.53 -9.85 -2.93
CA ARG A 46 1.85 -10.94 -2.22
C ARG A 46 2.64 -12.22 -2.41
N ILE A 47 2.99 -12.91 -1.31
CA ILE A 47 3.69 -14.20 -1.32
C ILE A 47 2.94 -15.17 -0.41
N GLY A 48 2.36 -16.21 -0.99
CA GLY A 48 1.43 -17.09 -0.28
C GLY A 48 0.30 -16.31 0.41
N ASP A 49 0.31 -16.37 1.73
CA ASP A 49 -0.61 -15.73 2.67
C ASP A 49 -0.02 -14.47 3.34
N LEU A 50 1.06 -13.89 2.79
CA LEU A 50 1.59 -12.58 3.18
C LEU A 50 1.39 -11.52 2.10
N VAL A 51 1.17 -10.28 2.54
CA VAL A 51 1.44 -9.07 1.76
C VAL A 51 2.64 -8.36 2.36
N VAL A 52 3.64 -8.13 1.52
CA VAL A 52 4.93 -7.53 1.88
C VAL A 52 5.02 -6.16 1.23
N TYR A 53 5.24 -5.14 2.04
CA TYR A 53 5.54 -3.79 1.59
C TYR A 53 7.04 -3.55 1.79
N LEU A 54 7.72 -3.03 0.78
CA LEU A 54 9.11 -2.60 0.82
C LEU A 54 9.19 -1.10 0.54
N ALA A 55 9.86 -0.36 1.41
CA ALA A 55 10.29 1.01 1.15
C ALA A 55 11.82 1.10 1.22
N VAL A 56 12.41 1.91 0.34
CA VAL A 56 13.84 2.19 0.30
C VAL A 56 14.01 3.70 0.45
N ILE A 57 14.57 4.13 1.58
CA ILE A 57 14.59 5.55 1.98
C ILE A 57 16.05 5.97 2.20
N PRO A 58 16.55 7.08 1.61
CA PRO A 58 17.88 7.57 1.92
C PRO A 58 18.08 7.78 3.43
N ALA A 59 19.13 7.21 4.00
CA ALA A 59 19.43 7.31 5.43
C ALA A 59 19.58 8.75 5.91
N ALA A 60 19.94 9.67 5.01
CA ALA A 60 20.00 11.11 5.29
C ALA A 60 18.62 11.70 5.69
N LEU A 61 17.51 11.19 5.14
CA LEU A 61 16.15 11.62 5.51
C LEU A 61 15.72 11.04 6.87
N VAL A 62 16.25 9.87 7.21
CA VAL A 62 15.94 9.15 8.45
C VAL A 62 16.66 9.77 9.65
N ARG A 63 17.88 10.32 9.49
CA ARG A 63 18.65 10.94 10.58
C ARG A 63 17.92 12.05 11.35
N GLY A 64 16.95 12.72 10.73
CA GLY A 64 16.13 13.77 11.36
C GLY A 64 14.82 13.29 12.00
N HIS A 65 14.51 12.00 11.96
CA HIS A 65 13.25 11.43 12.47
C HIS A 65 13.37 10.86 13.89
N PRO A 66 12.24 10.65 14.59
CA PRO A 66 12.22 10.06 15.91
C PRO A 66 12.95 8.71 15.99
N PRO A 67 13.67 8.40 17.10
CA PRO A 67 14.54 7.23 17.22
C PRO A 67 13.90 5.90 16.81
N GLU A 68 12.61 5.75 17.10
CA GLU A 68 11.78 4.59 16.76
C GLU A 68 11.78 4.25 15.25
N HIS A 69 11.94 5.24 14.38
CA HIS A 69 11.95 5.07 12.91
C HIS A 69 13.37 4.96 12.33
N THR A 70 14.40 5.13 13.16
CA THR A 70 15.79 5.32 12.71
C THR A 70 16.70 4.14 12.99
N GLY A 71 16.18 3.08 13.61
CA GLY A 71 16.99 1.96 14.10
C GLY A 71 17.97 2.36 15.21
N ARG A 72 17.91 3.59 15.75
CA ARG A 72 18.81 4.06 16.83
C ARG A 72 18.73 3.21 18.10
N GLY A 73 17.59 2.57 18.35
CA GLY A 73 17.43 1.66 19.48
C GLY A 73 18.13 0.30 19.32
N LEU A 74 18.52 -0.09 18.10
CA LEU A 74 18.91 -1.47 17.79
C LEU A 74 20.19 -1.62 16.94
N HIS A 75 20.54 -0.62 16.11
CA HIS A 75 21.76 -0.60 15.26
C HIS A 75 22.68 0.62 15.49
N GLY A 76 22.50 1.38 16.59
CA GLY A 76 23.27 2.61 16.84
C GLY A 76 22.92 3.79 15.90
N GLY A 77 21.96 3.60 15.00
CA GLY A 77 21.44 4.61 14.07
C GLY A 77 22.01 4.51 12.66
N PRO A 78 21.63 5.42 11.75
CA PRO A 78 22.01 5.33 10.34
C PRO A 78 23.54 5.48 10.17
N PRO A 79 24.22 4.53 9.49
CA PRO A 79 25.64 4.62 9.23
C PRO A 79 26.04 5.93 8.54
N ALA A 80 27.25 6.39 8.82
CA ALA A 80 27.89 7.44 8.03
C ALA A 80 28.26 6.87 6.65
N GLY A 81 28.10 7.67 5.59
CA GLY A 81 28.44 7.25 4.24
C GLY A 81 27.52 7.84 3.17
N ARG A 82 27.97 7.76 1.91
CA ARG A 82 27.14 8.05 0.74
C ARG A 82 26.33 6.80 0.40
N TYR A 83 25.17 7.01 -0.21
CA TYR A 83 24.33 5.93 -0.73
C TYR A 83 23.80 4.92 0.31
N VAL A 84 23.81 5.29 1.59
CA VAL A 84 23.21 4.49 2.66
C VAL A 84 21.70 4.68 2.61
N HIS A 85 20.96 3.58 2.58
CA HIS A 85 19.51 3.53 2.51
C HIS A 85 18.95 2.69 3.64
N HIS A 86 17.87 3.17 4.25
CA HIS A 86 17.03 2.42 5.15
C HIS A 86 16.07 1.58 4.31
N LEU A 87 16.22 0.26 4.38
CA LEU A 87 15.24 -0.69 3.90
C LEU A 87 14.18 -0.85 4.99
N LEU A 88 12.91 -0.63 4.67
CA LEU A 88 11.80 -0.79 5.60
C LEU A 88 10.80 -1.80 5.02
N VAL A 89 10.49 -2.82 5.79
CA VAL A 89 9.58 -3.90 5.41
C VAL A 89 8.39 -3.94 6.37
N ALA A 90 7.19 -3.92 5.82
CA ALA A 90 5.96 -4.12 6.60
C ALA A 90 5.23 -5.37 6.09
N LEU A 91 4.89 -6.26 7.02
CA LEU A 91 4.27 -7.56 6.72
C LEU A 91 2.81 -7.56 7.16
N PHE A 92 1.93 -8.11 6.33
CA PHE A 92 0.51 -8.26 6.65
C PHE A 92 0.02 -9.66 6.28
N ASP A 93 -0.86 -10.22 7.11
CA ASP A 93 -1.59 -11.43 6.78
C ASP A 93 -2.57 -11.14 5.64
N ALA A 94 -2.48 -11.91 4.57
CA ALA A 94 -3.12 -11.58 3.32
C ALA A 94 -4.62 -11.92 3.28
N ARG A 95 -5.17 -12.53 4.35
CA ARG A 95 -6.60 -12.81 4.51
C ARG A 95 -7.27 -11.79 5.42
N THR A 96 -6.62 -11.50 6.55
CA THR A 96 -7.17 -10.67 7.63
C THR A 96 -6.74 -9.20 7.53
N GLY A 97 -5.63 -8.93 6.82
CA GLY A 97 -4.99 -7.62 6.79
C GLY A 97 -4.27 -7.26 8.09
N ALA A 98 -4.16 -8.19 9.05
CA ALA A 98 -3.48 -7.95 10.32
C ALA A 98 -1.96 -7.82 10.12
N ARG A 99 -1.31 -6.99 10.95
CA ARG A 99 0.14 -6.89 11.01
C ARG A 99 0.74 -8.24 11.41
N VAL A 100 1.76 -8.71 10.69
CA VAL A 100 2.55 -9.88 11.09
C VAL A 100 3.77 -9.40 11.85
N VAL A 101 3.79 -9.73 13.14
CA VAL A 101 4.84 -9.35 14.10
C VAL A 101 5.70 -10.57 14.47
N ASN A 102 6.86 -10.35 15.08
CA ASN A 102 7.80 -11.39 15.56
C ASN A 102 8.31 -12.36 14.45
N ALA A 103 8.34 -11.92 13.20
CA ALA A 103 8.94 -12.67 12.10
C ALA A 103 10.46 -12.47 12.08
N GLN A 104 11.18 -13.44 11.52
CA GLN A 104 12.58 -13.21 11.13
C GLN A 104 12.57 -12.74 9.69
N VAL A 105 13.16 -11.57 9.45
CA VAL A 105 13.16 -10.93 8.15
C VAL A 105 14.59 -10.63 7.72
N ALA A 106 14.91 -10.93 6.47
CA ALA A 106 16.18 -10.54 5.85
C ALA A 106 15.92 -9.91 4.48
N ALA A 107 16.80 -9.00 4.08
CA ALA A 107 16.89 -8.49 2.72
C ALA A 107 18.16 -9.04 2.07
N VAL A 108 18.04 -9.59 0.87
CA VAL A 108 19.17 -9.91 0.00
C VAL A 108 19.18 -8.91 -1.13
N VAL A 109 20.24 -8.10 -1.18
CA VAL A 109 20.44 -7.06 -2.18
C VAL A 109 21.35 -7.62 -3.26
N HIS A 110 20.80 -7.81 -4.46
CA HIS A 110 21.57 -8.16 -5.64
C HIS A 110 21.71 -6.89 -6.49
N GLY A 111 22.92 -6.33 -6.56
CA GLY A 111 23.21 -5.28 -7.54
C GLY A 111 23.57 -5.87 -8.91
N LEU A 112 23.54 -5.04 -9.96
CA LEU A 112 24.17 -5.43 -11.22
C LEU A 112 25.66 -5.07 -11.17
N ARG A 113 26.46 -5.74 -12.00
CA ARG A 113 27.91 -5.48 -12.17
C ARG A 113 28.75 -5.75 -10.92
N HIS A 114 29.37 -4.72 -10.34
CA HIS A 114 30.44 -4.80 -9.35
C HIS A 114 29.94 -4.71 -7.91
N THR A 115 28.63 -4.62 -7.68
CA THR A 115 28.08 -4.62 -6.33
C THR A 115 27.94 -6.07 -5.86
N PRO A 116 28.70 -6.50 -4.82
CA PRO A 116 28.53 -7.84 -4.25
C PRO A 116 27.11 -8.02 -3.74
N GLU A 117 26.63 -9.27 -3.78
CA GLU A 117 25.42 -9.62 -3.07
C GLU A 117 25.62 -9.40 -1.57
N GLU A 118 24.66 -8.74 -0.93
CA GLU A 118 24.67 -8.49 0.51
C GLU A 118 23.38 -9.02 1.14
N ARG A 119 23.50 -9.81 2.19
CA ARG A 119 22.38 -10.27 3.01
C ARG A 119 22.36 -9.51 4.33
N ILE A 120 21.24 -8.87 4.62
CA ILE A 120 21.04 -8.00 5.78
C ILE A 120 19.88 -8.56 6.61
N GLY A 121 20.12 -8.82 7.90
CA GLY A 121 19.03 -9.08 8.84
C GLY A 121 18.27 -7.78 9.14
N LEU A 122 16.95 -7.80 9.00
CA LEU A 122 16.11 -6.63 9.29
C LEU A 122 15.53 -6.77 10.70
N GLU A 123 15.78 -5.75 11.53
CA GLU A 123 15.39 -5.74 12.93
C GLU A 123 13.99 -5.14 13.12
N PRO A 124 13.20 -5.65 14.09
CA PRO A 124 11.88 -5.12 14.38
C PRO A 124 11.97 -3.67 14.90
N MET A 125 11.09 -2.80 14.43
CA MET A 125 10.97 -1.41 14.86
C MET A 125 9.53 -0.94 14.79
N ALA A 126 9.20 0.15 15.48
CA ALA A 126 7.87 0.72 15.45
C ALA A 126 7.80 1.84 14.40
N VAL A 127 6.85 1.77 13.47
CA VAL A 127 6.52 2.87 12.55
C VAL A 127 5.04 3.16 12.65
N GLY A 128 4.68 4.38 13.08
CA GLY A 128 3.28 4.76 13.28
C GLY A 128 2.54 3.87 14.29
N GLY A 129 3.24 3.38 15.31
CA GLY A 129 2.67 2.50 16.35
C GLY A 129 2.47 1.04 15.94
N ALA A 130 2.91 0.64 14.75
CA ALA A 130 2.88 -0.75 14.30
C ALA A 130 4.29 -1.27 14.01
N GLU A 131 4.51 -2.57 14.24
CA GLU A 131 5.79 -3.19 13.93
C GLU A 131 6.09 -3.17 12.43
N ALA A 132 7.34 -2.90 12.10
CA ALA A 132 7.96 -3.05 10.80
C ALA A 132 9.36 -3.60 11.02
N TYR A 133 10.06 -3.97 9.96
CA TYR A 133 11.42 -4.49 10.02
C TYR A 133 12.33 -3.60 9.20
N GLY A 134 13.47 -3.20 9.76
CA GLY A 134 14.35 -2.28 9.08
C GLY A 134 15.83 -2.59 9.24
N GLY A 135 16.61 -2.12 8.29
CA GLY A 135 18.05 -2.30 8.22
C GLY A 135 18.66 -1.36 7.20
N PHE A 136 19.98 -1.18 7.25
CA PHE A 136 20.69 -0.29 6.32
C PHE A 136 21.44 -1.08 5.26
N ALA A 137 21.32 -0.62 4.01
CA ALA A 137 22.06 -1.13 2.86
C ALA A 137 22.81 0.02 2.18
N THR A 138 23.98 -0.27 1.60
CA THR A 138 24.64 0.68 0.71
C THR A 138 24.25 0.37 -0.72
N LEU A 139 23.55 1.30 -1.38
CA LEU A 139 23.05 1.15 -2.75
C LEU A 139 23.70 2.20 -3.66
N PRO A 140 24.92 1.96 -4.19
CA PRO A 140 25.56 2.87 -5.13
C PRO A 140 24.64 3.39 -6.25
N ALA A 141 24.84 4.65 -6.63
CA ALA A 141 24.02 5.30 -7.65
C ALA A 141 24.13 4.65 -9.04
N ARG A 142 23.07 4.85 -9.84
CA ARG A 142 22.98 4.47 -11.27
C ARG A 142 23.05 2.97 -11.50
N ASP A 143 22.38 2.22 -10.64
CA ASP A 143 22.30 0.77 -10.73
C ASP A 143 20.85 0.28 -10.64
N TYR A 144 20.64 -0.95 -11.09
CA TYR A 144 19.40 -1.69 -10.90
C TYR A 144 19.65 -2.74 -9.84
N TYR A 145 18.87 -2.68 -8.78
CA TYR A 145 18.89 -3.68 -7.72
C TYR A 145 17.73 -4.64 -7.88
N ARG A 146 17.96 -5.88 -7.51
CA ARG A 146 16.91 -6.80 -7.10
C ARG A 146 17.02 -6.94 -5.59
N ILE A 147 15.95 -6.60 -4.89
CA ILE A 147 15.87 -6.77 -3.43
C ILE A 147 14.94 -7.94 -3.17
N GLU A 148 15.49 -9.04 -2.65
CA GLU A 148 14.72 -10.18 -2.19
C GLU A 148 14.48 -10.05 -0.68
N VAL A 149 13.21 -9.99 -0.29
CA VAL A 149 12.80 -10.03 1.11
C VAL A 149 12.48 -11.47 1.48
N GLU A 150 13.25 -12.02 2.40
CA GLU A 150 13.03 -13.32 3.00
C GLU A 150 12.29 -13.19 4.32
N VAL A 151 11.23 -13.98 4.48
CA VAL A 151 10.38 -13.96 5.67
C VAL A 151 10.21 -15.37 6.21
N LEU A 152 10.62 -15.57 7.46
CA LEU A 152 10.26 -16.74 8.26
C LEU A 152 9.23 -16.32 9.30
N ARG A 153 8.05 -16.95 9.25
CA ARG A 153 6.95 -16.66 10.18
C ARG A 153 7.28 -17.02 11.62
N PRO A 154 6.63 -16.37 12.60
CA PRO A 154 6.57 -16.88 13.96
C PRO A 154 6.04 -18.31 13.96
N GLY A 155 6.69 -19.20 14.70
CA GLY A 155 6.33 -20.63 14.72
C GLY A 155 6.97 -21.48 13.62
N GLY A 156 7.77 -20.88 12.73
CA GLY A 156 8.56 -21.60 11.73
C GLY A 156 7.81 -21.88 10.42
N GLY A 157 8.28 -22.90 9.69
CA GLY A 157 7.81 -23.24 8.34
C GLY A 157 8.80 -22.83 7.24
N PRO A 158 8.39 -22.91 5.96
CA PRO A 158 9.26 -22.51 4.85
C PRO A 158 9.45 -20.99 4.82
N THR A 159 10.67 -20.56 4.52
CA THR A 159 10.97 -19.16 4.24
C THR A 159 10.26 -18.72 2.97
N LEU A 160 9.44 -17.68 3.06
CA LEU A 160 8.77 -17.05 1.94
C LEU A 160 9.65 -15.94 1.36
N ARG A 161 9.65 -15.78 0.03
CA ARG A 161 10.52 -14.85 -0.69
C ARG A 161 9.70 -13.90 -1.57
N ALA A 162 9.84 -12.59 -1.35
CA ALA A 162 9.28 -11.55 -2.21
C ALA A 162 10.41 -10.82 -2.95
N VAL A 163 10.31 -10.74 -4.28
CA VAL A 163 11.32 -10.08 -5.11
C VAL A 163 10.80 -8.73 -5.61
N PHE A 164 11.61 -7.70 -5.36
CA PHE A 164 11.34 -6.32 -5.75
C PHE A 164 12.42 -5.83 -6.72
N PRO A 165 12.08 -5.45 -7.97
CA PRO A 165 12.98 -4.67 -8.79
C PRO A 165 13.08 -3.25 -8.19
N HIS A 166 14.29 -2.74 -8.04
CA HIS A 166 14.54 -1.42 -7.47
C HIS A 166 15.50 -0.63 -8.37
N ARG A 167 14.98 0.38 -9.06
CA ARG A 167 15.80 1.30 -9.85
C ARG A 167 16.39 2.34 -8.92
N HIS A 168 17.71 2.38 -8.80
CA HIS A 168 18.34 3.33 -7.90
C HIS A 168 19.00 4.48 -8.66
N PHE A 169 18.28 5.60 -8.70
CA PHE A 169 18.77 6.86 -9.27
C PHE A 169 18.90 7.90 -8.16
N GLN A 170 20.13 8.04 -7.64
CA GLN A 170 20.50 9.16 -6.79
C GLN A 170 21.62 9.95 -7.52
N PRO A 171 21.46 11.26 -7.75
CA PRO A 171 22.47 12.09 -8.42
C PRO A 171 23.73 12.31 -7.58
#